data_AF-A0A6I4TW21-F1
#
_entry.id   AF-A0A6I4TW21-F1
#
_cell.length_a   1.000
_cell.length_b   1.000
_cell.length_c   1.000
_cell.angle_alpha   90.00
_cell.angle_beta   90.00
_cell.angle_gamma   90.00
#
_symmetry.space_group_name_H-M   'P 1'
#
loop_
_entity.id
_entity.type
_entity.pdbx_description
1 polymer ?
#
loop_
_entity_poly.entity_id
_entity_poly.type
_entity_poly.pdbx_seq_one_letter_code
_entity_poly.pdbx_strand_id
1 'polypeptide(L)'
;MADQIARNLQSRGHEEAVEGTAEHIWKFWDPRMKAQIFSDDISGLSPIAREALERLRKGQEDKEQAVAEFNAVNEVGHCDAG
;
A
#
# COMPACT_ATOMS: atom_id res chain seq x y z
N MET A 1 6.70 7.38 -13.55
CA MET A 1 7.55 7.70 -12.38
C MET A 1 7.91 6.45 -11.58
N ALA A 2 6.94 5.59 -11.23
CA ALA A 2 7.19 4.31 -10.55
C ALA A 2 8.28 3.45 -11.22
N ASP A 3 8.26 3.34 -12.55
CA ASP A 3 9.28 2.60 -13.32
C ASP A 3 10.72 3.09 -13.13
N GLN A 4 10.92 4.39 -12.94
CA GLN A 4 12.26 4.95 -12.74
C GLN A 4 12.80 4.64 -11.34
N ILE A 5 11.91 4.61 -10.33
CA ILE A 5 12.25 4.22 -8.96
C ILE A 5 12.62 2.74 -8.94
N ALA A 6 11.79 1.90 -9.56
CA ALA A 6 12.03 0.46 -9.68
C ALA A 6 13.39 0.16 -10.35
N ARG A 7 13.71 0.82 -11.47
CA ARG A 7 15.02 0.69 -12.14
C ARG A 7 16.19 1.10 -11.26
N ASN A 8 16.05 2.16 -10.47
CA ASN A 8 17.13 2.62 -9.57
C ASN A 8 17.41 1.59 -8.46
N LEU A 9 16.36 0.96 -7.95
CA LEU A 9 16.45 0.00 -6.87
C LEU A 9 16.78 -1.42 -7.35
N GLN A 10 16.58 -1.74 -8.63
CA GLN A 10 16.84 -3.05 -9.22
C GLN A 10 18.26 -3.57 -8.92
N SER A 11 19.26 -2.68 -8.82
CA SER A 11 20.64 -3.04 -8.48
C SER A 11 20.85 -3.57 -7.06
N ARG A 12 19.87 -3.38 -6.16
CA ARG A 12 19.90 -3.82 -4.76
C ARG A 12 19.34 -5.24 -4.56
N GLY A 13 18.67 -5.78 -5.58
CA GLY A 13 17.99 -7.08 -5.52
C GLY A 13 16.49 -6.94 -5.70
N HIS A 14 15.84 -7.97 -6.25
CA HIS A 14 14.42 -7.91 -6.65
C HIS A 14 13.50 -7.59 -5.48
N GLU A 15 13.60 -8.33 -4.37
CA GLU A 15 12.75 -8.13 -3.20
C GLU A 15 12.95 -6.75 -2.55
N GLU A 16 14.21 -6.33 -2.39
CA GLU A 16 14.55 -5.02 -1.82
C GLU A 16 14.06 -3.88 -2.73
N ALA A 17 14.10 -4.08 -4.04
CA ALA A 17 13.58 -3.13 -5.02
C ALA A 17 12.06 -3.01 -4.98
N VAL A 18 11.35 -4.12 -4.85
CA VAL A 18 9.89 -4.14 -4.70
C VAL A 18 9.48 -3.41 -3.41
N GLU A 19 10.11 -3.74 -2.29
CA GLU A 19 9.80 -3.12 -0.99
C GLU A 19 10.13 -1.63 -0.98
N GLY A 20 11.32 -1.24 -1.43
CA GLY A 20 11.73 0.16 -1.49
C GLY A 20 10.87 1.00 -2.46
N THR A 21 10.41 0.40 -3.57
CA THR A 21 9.49 1.08 -4.51
C THR A 21 8.13 1.29 -3.86
N ALA A 22 7.58 0.28 -3.17
CA ALA A 22 6.31 0.38 -2.47
C ALA A 22 6.37 1.45 -1.37
N GLU A 23 7.39 1.43 -0.52
CA GLU A 23 7.56 2.42 0.54
C GLU A 23 7.69 3.84 -0.01
N HIS A 24 8.44 4.03 -1.10
CA HIS A 24 8.62 5.34 -1.70
C HIS A 24 7.30 5.89 -2.26
N ILE A 25 6.54 5.07 -2.98
CA ILE A 25 5.22 5.47 -3.48
C ILE A 25 4.30 5.80 -2.30
N TRP A 26 4.31 4.99 -1.23
CA TRP A 26 3.46 5.25 -0.07
C TRP A 26 3.76 6.58 0.63
N LYS A 27 5.05 6.84 0.89
CA LYS A 27 5.54 8.00 1.65
C LYS A 27 5.48 9.31 0.86
N PHE A 28 5.76 9.27 -0.43
CA PHE A 28 5.95 10.48 -1.24
C PHE A 28 4.79 10.79 -2.19
N TRP A 29 3.90 9.84 -2.49
CA TRP A 29 2.76 10.10 -3.37
C TRP A 29 1.51 10.46 -2.58
N ASP A 30 0.82 11.49 -3.07
CA ASP A 30 -0.47 11.91 -2.56
C ASP A 30 -1.56 10.84 -2.77
N PRO A 31 -2.62 10.83 -1.93
CA PRO A 31 -3.74 9.89 -2.03
C PRO A 31 -4.38 9.87 -3.43
N ARG A 32 -4.49 11.03 -4.07
CA ARG A 32 -5.09 11.16 -5.41
C ARG A 32 -4.21 10.51 -6.48
N MET A 33 -2.89 10.67 -6.38
CA MET A 33 -1.93 10.06 -7.32
C MET A 33 -1.93 8.53 -7.19
N LYS A 34 -2.03 8.04 -5.95
CA LYS A 34 -2.21 6.60 -5.67
C LYS A 34 -3.52 6.08 -6.25
N ALA A 35 -4.64 6.76 -6.04
CA ALA A 35 -5.92 6.37 -6.63
C ALA A 35 -5.87 6.34 -8.17
N GLN A 36 -5.22 7.32 -8.80
CA GLN A 36 -5.06 7.35 -10.25
C GLN A 36 -4.22 6.18 -10.77
N ILE A 37 -3.06 5.89 -10.19
CA ILE A 37 -2.20 4.80 -10.68
C ILE A 37 -2.87 3.42 -10.56
N PHE A 38 -3.71 3.22 -9.55
CA PHE A 38 -4.48 1.98 -9.40
C PHE A 38 -5.68 1.89 -10.36
N SER A 39 -6.15 3.02 -10.88
CA SER A 39 -7.22 3.08 -11.87
C SER A 39 -6.69 3.06 -13.31
N ASP A 40 -5.42 3.38 -13.50
CA ASP A 40 -4.72 3.36 -14.78
C ASP A 40 -4.18 1.95 -15.09
N ASP A 41 -3.75 1.70 -16.32
CA ASP A 41 -3.22 0.39 -16.71
C ASP A 41 -1.79 0.20 -16.20
N ILE A 42 -1.65 -0.60 -15.13
CA ILE A 42 -0.35 -0.97 -14.55
C ILE A 42 0.37 -2.06 -15.36
N SER A 43 -0.22 -2.56 -16.44
CA SER A 43 0.36 -3.63 -17.29
C SER A 43 1.56 -3.14 -18.09
N GLY A 44 1.65 -1.84 -18.35
CA GLY A 44 2.80 -1.19 -18.99
C GLY A 44 4.00 -0.94 -18.06
N LEU A 45 3.88 -1.25 -16.77
CA LEU A 45 4.95 -1.04 -15.79
C LEU A 45 5.90 -2.23 -15.71
N SER A 46 7.12 -1.95 -15.25
CA SER A 46 8.09 -3.01 -14.90
C SER A 46 7.53 -3.97 -13.84
N PRO A 47 7.97 -5.25 -13.83
CA PRO A 47 7.48 -6.25 -12.88
C PRO A 47 7.67 -5.82 -11.42
N ILE A 48 8.79 -5.16 -11.10
CA ILE A 48 9.08 -4.61 -9.76
C ILE A 48 8.06 -3.53 -9.36
N ALA A 49 7.74 -2.59 -10.27
CA ALA A 49 6.77 -1.54 -9.98
C ALA A 49 5.35 -2.12 -9.83
N ARG A 50 5.00 -3.13 -10.62
CA ARG A 50 3.70 -3.82 -10.53
C ARG A 50 3.56 -4.56 -9.19
N GLU A 51 4.55 -5.38 -8.82
CA GLU A 51 4.57 -6.07 -7.53
C GLU A 51 4.52 -5.09 -6.35
N ALA A 52 5.22 -3.95 -6.44
CA ALA A 52 5.19 -2.91 -5.42
C ALA A 52 3.77 -2.34 -5.24
N LEU A 53 3.06 -2.08 -6.33
CA LEU A 53 1.67 -1.59 -6.30
C LEU A 53 0.71 -2.65 -5.76
N GLU A 54 0.86 -3.92 -6.16
CA GLU A 54 0.06 -5.02 -5.61
C GLU A 54 0.26 -5.16 -4.09
N ARG A 55 1.51 -5.04 -3.62
CA ARG A 55 1.83 -5.06 -2.18
C ARG A 55 1.21 -3.88 -1.44
N LEU A 56 1.22 -2.68 -2.02
CA LEU A 56 0.54 -1.53 -1.44
C LEU A 56 -0.96 -1.73 -1.33
N ARG A 57 -1.60 -2.32 -2.35
CA ARG A 57 -3.03 -2.63 -2.33
C ARG A 57 -3.36 -3.58 -1.18
N LYS A 58 -2.60 -4.66 -1.04
CA LYS A 58 -2.77 -5.63 0.05
C LYS A 58 -2.51 -5.02 1.44
N GLY A 59 -1.50 -4.15 1.55
CA GLY A 59 -1.19 -3.46 2.80
C GLY A 59 -2.23 -2.40 3.20
N GLN A 60 -2.97 -1.82 2.24
CA GLN A 60 -4.14 -0.99 2.55
C GLN A 60 -5.29 -1.82 3.12
N GLU A 61 -5.55 -3.00 2.55
CA GLU A 61 -6.60 -3.90 3.03
C GLU A 61 -6.32 -4.34 4.49
N ASP A 62 -5.09 -4.69 4.81
CA ASP A 62 -4.65 -5.06 6.17
C ASP A 62 -4.82 -3.89 7.16
N LYS A 63 -4.44 -2.67 6.75
CA LYS A 63 -4.55 -1.48 7.60
C LYS A 63 -6.00 -1.03 7.80
N GLU A 64 -6.83 -1.13 6.76
CA GLU A 64 -8.26 -0.79 6.84
C GLU A 64 -9.04 -1.83 7.66
N GLN A 65 -8.65 -3.10 7.58
CA GLN A 65 -9.17 -4.16 8.45
C GLN A 65 -8.77 -3.92 9.91
N ALA A 66 -7.50 -3.55 10.18
CA ALA A 66 -7.06 -3.22 11.53
C ALA A 66 -7.79 -1.99 12.10
N VAL A 67 -8.09 -0.98 11.28
CA VAL A 67 -8.88 0.19 11.70
C VAL A 67 -10.35 -0.18 11.91
N ALA A 68 -10.93 -1.02 11.06
CA ALA A 68 -12.31 -1.51 11.21
C ALA A 68 -12.47 -2.38 12.47
N GLU A 69 -11.51 -3.26 12.74
CA GLU A 69 -11.46 -4.09 13.94
C GLU A 69 -11.28 -3.24 15.21
N PHE A 70 -10.41 -2.24 15.17
CA PHE A 70 -10.20 -1.31 16.28
C PHE A 70 -11.42 -0.41 16.54
N ASN A 71 -12.18 0.00 15.51
CA ASN A 71 -13.42 0.76 15.71
C ASN A 71 -14.58 -0.12 16.21
N ALA A 72 -14.61 -1.41 15.85
CA ALA A 72 -15.64 -2.34 16.32
C ALA A 72 -15.53 -2.63 17.84
N VAL A 73 -14.35 -2.46 18.44
CA VAL A 73 -14.14 -2.72 19.88
C VAL A 73 -14.73 -1.64 20.81
N ASN A 74 -15.23 -0.51 20.27
CA ASN A 74 -15.78 0.58 21.08
C ASN A 74 -17.31 0.50 21.32
N GLU A 75 -17.97 -0.61 20.93
CA GLU A 75 -19.42 -0.80 21.14
C GLU A 75 -19.80 -1.76 22.28
N VAL A 76 -18.88 -2.17 23.17
CA VAL A 76 -19.28 -2.81 24.44
C VAL A 76 -19.45 -1.76 25.54
N GLY A 77 -20.45 -0.91 25.33
CA GLY A 77 -21.16 -0.25 26.41
C GLY A 77 -22.32 -1.16 26.83
N HIS A 78 -22.09 -2.04 27.81
CA HIS A 78 -23.18 -2.60 28.59
C HIS A 78 -22.89 -2.35 30.07
N CYS A 79 -23.53 -1.28 30.56
CA CYS A 79 -23.77 -1.03 31.96
C CYS A 79 -24.42 -2.26 32.62
N ASP A 80 -24.00 -2.58 33.85
CA ASP A 80 -24.94 -3.06 34.86
C ASP A 80 -24.52 -2.46 36.20
N ALA A 81 -25.35 -1.54 36.68
CA ALA A 81 -25.28 -0.97 38.02
C ALA A 81 -26.21 -1.80 38.90
N GLY A 82 -25.64 -2.49 39.89
CA GLY A 82 -26.35 -3.22 40.94
C GLY A 82 -25.61 -3.12 42.26
#